data_AF-C0RC37-F1
#
_entry.id   AF-C0RC37-F1
#
_cell.length_a   1.000
_cell.length_b   1.000
_cell.length_c   1.000
_cell.angle_alpha   90.00
_cell.angle_beta   90.00
_cell.angle_gamma   90.00
#
_symmetry.space_group_name_H-M   'P 1'
#
loop_
_entity.id
_entity.type
_entity.pdbx_description
1 polymer ?
#
loop_
_entity_poly.entity_id
_entity_poly.type
_entity_poly.pdbx_seq_one_letter_code
_entity_poly.pdbx_strand_id
1 'polypeptide(L)'
;MRSRFFFVYLFSALFFLFSCNAFFTGEEEKTLEDLDKKREKLNFTDEQRLKVLDTIKSQLNSDSKKIARVDEYFRQLEDSKRDVILQVFSIGFEYISFKEAESTKSENRKANLDALKIDFESKLKHFNYTEEDFDKLVEDFNKFIESSV
;
A
#
# COMPACT_ATOMS: atom_id res chain seq x y z
N MET A 1 9.00 -31.75 -2.11
CA MET A 1 8.26 -30.80 -1.27
C MET A 1 9.21 -29.76 -0.66
N ARG A 2 9.38 -28.60 -1.30
CA ARG A 2 10.14 -27.44 -0.77
C ARG A 2 9.64 -26.13 -1.42
N SER A 3 8.31 -25.94 -1.41
CA SER A 3 7.58 -24.86 -2.09
C SER A 3 6.92 -23.88 -1.11
N ARG A 4 7.67 -23.31 -0.15
CA ARG A 4 7.07 -22.46 0.91
C ARG A 4 7.92 -21.27 1.42
N PHE A 5 9.10 -21.01 0.87
CA PHE A 5 10.08 -20.10 1.49
C PHE A 5 10.37 -18.80 0.74
N PHE A 6 9.67 -18.51 -0.37
CA PHE A 6 10.16 -17.48 -1.30
C PHE A 6 10.04 -16.03 -0.78
N PHE A 7 9.01 -15.63 -0.03
CA PHE A 7 8.79 -14.19 0.26
C PHE A 7 8.14 -13.88 1.61
N VAL A 8 8.43 -14.70 2.63
CA VAL A 8 8.20 -14.37 4.05
C VAL A 8 9.03 -13.13 4.50
N TYR A 9 9.84 -12.56 3.60
CA TYR A 9 10.88 -11.58 3.86
C TYR A 9 10.83 -10.34 2.93
N LEU A 10 9.63 -9.90 2.52
CA LEU A 10 9.43 -8.45 2.28
C LEU A 10 9.71 -7.62 3.58
N PHE A 11 9.93 -8.33 4.70
CA PHE A 11 9.83 -7.86 6.07
C PHE A 11 11.14 -7.88 6.88
N SER A 12 12.32 -8.00 6.24
CA SER A 12 13.59 -7.90 7.01
C SER A 12 14.68 -7.05 6.36
N ALA A 13 14.43 -6.46 5.20
CA ALA A 13 15.29 -5.43 4.63
C ALA A 13 14.79 -3.99 4.91
N LEU A 14 13.58 -3.83 5.44
CA LEU A 14 13.01 -2.52 5.80
C LEU A 14 13.49 -1.96 7.14
N PHE A 15 14.35 -2.70 7.85
CA PHE A 15 14.90 -2.28 9.15
C PHE A 15 16.04 -1.26 9.04
N PHE A 16 16.23 -0.60 7.90
CA PHE A 16 17.32 0.37 7.71
C PHE A 16 16.97 1.69 6.99
N LEU A 17 15.70 1.94 6.63
CA LEU A 17 15.30 3.22 6.00
C LEU A 17 14.41 4.08 6.91
N PHE A 18 14.83 4.18 8.18
CA PHE A 18 14.60 5.36 9.01
C PHE A 18 15.28 6.57 8.32
N SER A 19 14.52 7.50 7.75
CA SER A 19 14.78 8.95 7.73
C SER A 19 14.05 9.68 6.60
N CYS A 20 12.76 9.97 6.75
CA CYS A 20 12.18 11.25 6.32
C CYS A 20 10.75 11.41 6.86
N ASN A 21 10.56 12.48 7.63
CA ASN A 21 9.36 12.83 8.37
C ASN A 21 8.14 13.16 7.47
N ALA A 22 6.98 12.94 8.09
CA ALA A 22 5.75 13.74 7.97
C ALA A 22 4.93 13.65 6.67
N PHE A 23 3.65 14.06 6.81
CA PHE A 23 2.51 14.07 5.86
C PHE A 23 1.68 12.78 5.91
N PHE A 24 0.41 12.74 6.32
CA PHE A 24 -0.58 13.77 6.64
C PHE A 24 -1.68 13.14 7.54
N THR A 25 -2.20 13.91 8.49
CA THR A 25 -3.43 13.63 9.26
C THR A 25 -4.66 14.22 8.57
N GLY A 26 -5.82 13.56 8.68
CA GLY A 26 -7.13 14.25 8.60
C GLY A 26 -8.30 13.42 8.05
N GLU A 27 -9.21 13.02 8.94
CA GLU A 27 -10.55 12.49 8.66
C GLU A 27 -11.48 13.55 8.02
N GLU A 28 -12.51 13.13 7.26
CA GLU A 28 -13.89 13.66 7.39
C GLU A 28 -14.93 12.90 6.51
N GLU A 29 -16.09 12.64 7.15
CA GLU A 29 -17.32 12.01 6.68
C GLU A 29 -18.24 13.02 5.95
N LYS A 30 -18.92 12.62 4.84
CA LYS A 30 -20.34 12.92 4.46
C LYS A 30 -20.67 12.88 2.94
N THR A 31 -21.98 12.64 2.71
CA THR A 31 -22.94 12.84 1.58
C THR A 31 -22.68 12.42 0.11
N LEU A 32 -23.77 12.07 -0.60
CA LEU A 32 -23.76 11.48 -1.96
C LEU A 32 -23.37 12.48 -3.07
N GLU A 33 -23.68 13.77 -2.91
CA GLU A 33 -23.18 14.85 -3.79
C GLU A 33 -21.71 15.19 -3.52
N ASP A 34 -21.20 14.90 -2.32
CA ASP A 34 -19.78 15.03 -2.02
C ASP A 34 -18.97 13.89 -2.64
N LEU A 35 -19.56 12.74 -3.00
CA LEU A 35 -18.86 11.62 -3.63
C LEU A 35 -18.39 11.95 -5.07
N ASP A 36 -19.18 12.68 -5.85
CA ASP A 36 -18.78 13.07 -7.23
C ASP A 36 -17.76 14.23 -7.22
N LYS A 37 -17.83 15.16 -6.27
CA LYS A 37 -16.75 16.15 -6.04
C LYS A 37 -15.54 15.54 -5.33
N LYS A 38 -15.70 14.49 -4.51
CA LYS A 38 -14.60 13.68 -3.97
C LYS A 38 -13.94 12.86 -5.06
N ARG A 39 -14.63 12.38 -6.08
CA ARG A 39 -13.98 11.68 -7.21
C ARG A 39 -12.94 12.56 -7.91
N GLU A 40 -13.20 13.86 -8.07
CA GLU A 40 -12.18 14.82 -8.54
C GLU A 40 -11.11 15.13 -7.47
N LYS A 41 -11.43 15.00 -6.18
CA LYS A 41 -10.52 15.18 -5.02
C LYS A 41 -9.78 13.90 -4.56
N LEU A 42 -10.08 12.75 -5.16
CA LEU A 42 -9.52 11.42 -4.86
C LEU A 42 -8.40 11.05 -5.82
N ASN A 43 -8.18 11.86 -6.86
CA ASN A 43 -7.00 11.70 -7.68
C ASN A 43 -5.80 12.20 -6.88
N PHE A 44 -4.82 11.33 -6.70
CA PHE A 44 -3.55 11.75 -6.14
C PHE A 44 -3.00 12.92 -6.94
N THR A 45 -2.41 13.89 -6.25
CA THR A 45 -1.52 14.86 -6.90
C THR A 45 -0.32 14.14 -7.49
N ASP A 46 0.35 14.72 -8.49
CA ASP A 46 1.57 14.13 -9.06
C ASP A 46 2.63 13.84 -7.99
N GLU A 47 2.74 14.72 -6.99
CA GLU A 47 3.65 14.53 -5.86
C GLU A 47 3.27 13.31 -5.01
N GLN A 48 1.98 13.10 -4.71
CA GLN A 48 1.52 11.93 -3.98
C GLN A 48 1.73 10.64 -4.77
N ARG A 49 1.46 10.66 -6.09
CA ARG A 49 1.72 9.52 -6.97
C ARG A 49 3.19 9.13 -6.94
N LEU A 50 4.08 10.11 -7.12
CA LEU A 50 5.52 9.91 -7.09
C LEU A 50 5.97 9.37 -5.73
N LYS A 51 5.48 9.92 -4.62
CA LYS A 51 5.83 9.47 -3.27
C LYS A 51 5.47 7.99 -3.05
N VAL A 52 4.28 7.56 -3.46
CA VAL A 52 3.87 6.16 -3.32
C VAL A 52 4.68 5.25 -4.26
N LEU A 53 4.92 5.66 -5.50
CA LEU A 53 5.76 4.91 -6.43
C LEU A 53 7.20 4.75 -5.92
N ASP A 54 7.79 5.82 -5.38
CA ASP A 54 9.12 5.78 -4.78
C ASP A 54 9.15 4.88 -3.55
N THR A 55 8.09 4.89 -2.75
CA THR A 55 7.93 3.98 -1.60
C THR A 55 7.94 2.53 -2.10
N ILE A 56 7.16 2.19 -3.12
CA ILE A 56 7.14 0.85 -3.74
C ILE A 56 8.53 0.47 -4.26
N LYS A 57 9.18 1.36 -5.02
CA LYS A 57 10.50 1.12 -5.63
C LYS A 57 11.60 0.93 -4.58
N SER A 58 11.54 1.67 -3.48
CA SER A 58 12.51 1.56 -2.38
C SER A 58 12.54 0.16 -1.76
N GLN A 59 11.43 -0.59 -1.85
CA GLN A 59 11.32 -1.97 -1.37
C GLN A 59 12.05 -2.99 -2.25
N LEU A 60 12.49 -2.60 -3.44
CA LEU A 60 13.03 -3.51 -4.44
C LEU A 60 14.56 -3.63 -4.40
N ASN A 61 15.20 -3.26 -3.29
CA ASN A 61 16.65 -3.40 -3.05
C ASN A 61 17.52 -2.82 -4.19
N SER A 62 17.10 -1.72 -4.80
CA SER A 62 17.78 -1.11 -5.96
C SER A 62 17.89 -2.00 -7.21
N ASP A 63 17.06 -3.04 -7.35
CA ASP A 63 16.99 -3.84 -8.57
C ASP A 63 16.38 -3.00 -9.71
N SER A 64 17.26 -2.45 -10.54
CA SER A 64 16.89 -1.60 -11.68
C SER A 64 15.88 -2.24 -12.64
N LYS A 65 15.90 -3.57 -12.83
CA LYS A 65 14.95 -4.26 -13.70
C LYS A 65 13.56 -4.29 -13.06
N LYS A 66 13.49 -4.59 -11.77
CA LYS A 66 12.21 -4.60 -11.03
C LYS A 66 11.65 -3.18 -10.92
N ILE A 67 12.49 -2.18 -10.65
CA ILE A 67 12.09 -0.76 -10.60
C ILE A 67 11.48 -0.32 -11.94
N ALA A 68 12.13 -0.64 -13.06
CA ALA A 68 11.59 -0.32 -14.39
C ALA A 68 10.24 -1.00 -14.65
N ARG A 69 10.01 -2.19 -14.08
CA ARG A 69 8.72 -2.88 -14.17
C ARG A 69 7.65 -2.27 -13.29
N VAL A 70 7.99 -1.66 -12.16
CA VAL A 70 7.02 -0.86 -11.41
C VAL A 70 6.49 0.27 -12.30
N ASP A 71 7.40 1.00 -12.95
CA ASP A 71 7.02 2.08 -13.86
C ASP A 71 6.14 1.57 -15.02
N GLU A 72 6.49 0.43 -15.59
CA GLU A 72 5.72 -0.18 -16.66
C GLU A 72 4.33 -0.65 -16.21
N TYR A 73 4.22 -1.29 -15.04
CA TYR A 73 2.96 -1.74 -14.46
C TYR A 73 1.97 -0.58 -14.34
N PHE A 74 2.41 0.53 -13.75
CA PHE A 74 1.54 1.68 -13.53
C PHE A 74 1.29 2.52 -14.80
N ARG A 75 2.18 2.45 -15.80
CA ARG A 75 1.98 3.09 -17.11
C ARG A 75 0.88 2.41 -17.93
N GLN A 76 0.70 1.09 -17.78
CA GLN A 76 -0.31 0.32 -18.49
C GLN A 76 -1.74 0.53 -17.95
N LEU A 77 -1.88 1.23 -16.83
CA LEU A 77 -3.16 1.52 -16.19
C LEU A 77 -3.71 2.88 -16.66
N GLU A 78 -5.01 2.94 -16.90
CA GLU A 78 -5.72 4.21 -17.05
C GLU A 78 -5.55 5.07 -15.79
N ASP A 79 -5.48 6.39 -15.94
CA ASP A 79 -5.15 7.31 -14.84
C ASP A 79 -6.07 7.13 -13.62
N SER A 80 -7.38 6.97 -13.83
CA SER A 80 -8.35 6.75 -12.76
C SER A 80 -8.10 5.44 -12.00
N LYS A 81 -7.76 4.36 -12.71
CA LYS A 81 -7.46 3.05 -12.12
C LYS A 81 -6.09 3.06 -11.43
N ARG A 82 -5.11 3.75 -12.01
CA ARG A 82 -3.78 3.94 -11.44
C ARG A 82 -3.86 4.60 -10.08
N ASP A 83 -4.63 5.67 -9.96
CA ASP A 83 -4.78 6.41 -8.70
C ASP A 83 -5.47 5.61 -7.61
N VAL A 84 -6.49 4.83 -7.97
CA VAL A 84 -7.14 3.91 -7.02
C VAL A 84 -6.16 2.85 -6.54
N ILE A 85 -5.41 2.21 -7.44
CA ILE A 85 -4.45 1.17 -7.08
C ILE A 85 -3.33 1.76 -6.20
N LEU A 86 -2.81 2.94 -6.53
CA LEU A 86 -1.81 3.62 -5.70
C LEU A 86 -2.34 3.96 -4.29
N GLN A 87 -3.60 4.37 -4.16
CA GLN A 87 -4.24 4.58 -2.86
C GLN A 87 -4.37 3.29 -2.06
N VAL A 88 -4.78 2.21 -2.71
CA VAL A 88 -4.88 0.88 -2.08
C VAL A 88 -3.51 0.41 -1.58
N PHE A 89 -2.44 0.60 -2.37
CA PHE A 89 -1.07 0.35 -1.91
C PHE A 89 -0.67 1.23 -0.71
N SER A 90 -0.98 2.53 -0.75
CA SER A 90 -0.70 3.45 0.36
C SER A 90 -1.36 3.00 1.66
N ILE A 91 -2.64 2.61 1.62
CA ILE A 91 -3.39 2.09 2.77
C ILE A 91 -2.72 0.83 3.33
N GLY A 92 -2.31 -0.10 2.45
CA GLY A 92 -1.58 -1.31 2.83
C GLY A 92 -0.25 -1.02 3.52
N PHE A 93 0.54 -0.07 3.00
CA PHE A 93 1.81 0.33 3.62
C PHE A 93 1.62 0.96 4.99
N GLU A 94 0.62 1.82 5.17
CA GLU A 94 0.28 2.40 6.47
C GLU A 94 -0.08 1.30 7.48
N TYR A 95 -0.98 0.39 7.10
CA TYR A 95 -1.42 -0.72 7.95
C TYR A 95 -0.23 -1.59 8.41
N ILE A 96 0.64 -1.97 7.47
CA ILE A 96 1.84 -2.75 7.77
C ILE A 96 2.78 -1.98 8.71
N SER A 97 3.02 -0.70 8.43
CA SER A 97 3.91 0.14 9.24
C SER A 97 3.42 0.28 10.68
N PHE A 98 2.11 0.53 10.89
CA PHE A 98 1.54 0.61 12.24
C PHE A 98 1.59 -0.74 12.96
N LYS A 99 1.29 -1.82 12.25
CA LYS A 99 1.31 -3.18 12.80
C LYS A 99 2.72 -3.59 13.24
N GLU A 100 3.75 -3.18 12.52
CA GLU A 100 5.16 -3.41 12.86
C GLU A 100 5.65 -2.56 14.03
N ALA A 101 5.20 -1.31 14.13
CA ALA A 101 5.58 -0.40 15.20
C ALA A 101 4.95 -0.78 16.55
N GLU A 102 3.84 -1.53 16.56
CA GLU A 102 3.15 -1.92 17.79
C GLU A 102 4.02 -2.84 18.67
N SER A 103 4.32 -2.38 19.89
CA SER A 103 5.16 -3.10 20.84
C SER A 103 4.58 -4.48 21.18
N THR A 104 5.42 -5.51 21.11
CA THR A 104 5.05 -6.88 21.46
C THR A 104 4.68 -7.06 22.94
N LYS A 105 5.05 -6.10 23.80
CA LYS A 105 4.86 -6.11 25.25
C LYS A 105 3.72 -5.21 25.75
N SER A 106 2.95 -4.60 24.85
CA SER A 106 1.80 -3.76 25.22
C SER A 106 0.66 -4.61 25.81
N GLU A 107 0.14 -4.22 26.99
CA GLU A 107 -1.02 -4.88 27.63
C GLU A 107 -2.27 -4.84 26.73
N ASN A 108 -2.38 -3.82 25.88
CA ASN A 108 -3.51 -3.60 24.97
C ASN A 108 -3.22 -4.02 23.53
N ARG A 109 -2.10 -4.69 23.26
CA ARG A 109 -1.64 -5.04 21.90
C ARG A 109 -2.74 -5.68 21.06
N LYS A 110 -3.48 -6.63 21.63
CA LYS A 110 -4.55 -7.33 20.90
C LYS A 110 -5.66 -6.35 20.47
N ALA A 111 -6.17 -5.53 21.37
CA ALA A 111 -7.21 -4.56 21.07
C ALA A 111 -6.73 -3.51 20.05
N ASN A 112 -5.48 -3.06 20.15
CA ASN A 112 -4.87 -2.14 19.19
C ASN A 112 -4.78 -2.75 17.80
N LEU A 113 -4.34 -4.01 17.70
CA LEU A 113 -4.26 -4.73 16.43
C LEU A 113 -5.64 -5.00 15.81
N ASP A 114 -6.64 -5.32 16.63
CA ASP A 114 -8.02 -5.50 16.17
C ASP A 114 -8.59 -4.18 15.62
N ALA A 115 -8.38 -3.06 16.33
CA ALA A 115 -8.79 -1.73 15.87
C ALA A 115 -8.08 -1.31 14.58
N LEU A 116 -6.77 -1.57 14.48
CA LEU A 116 -5.98 -1.30 13.30
C LEU A 116 -6.46 -2.10 12.08
N LYS A 117 -6.83 -3.37 12.28
CA LYS A 117 -7.41 -4.20 11.22
C LYS A 117 -8.76 -3.65 10.75
N ILE A 118 -9.63 -3.25 11.67
CA ILE A 118 -10.94 -2.66 11.33
C ILE A 118 -10.77 -1.37 10.52
N ASP A 119 -9.83 -0.50 10.91
CA ASP A 119 -9.51 0.72 10.16
C ASP A 119 -9.04 0.41 8.74
N PHE A 120 -8.12 -0.55 8.60
CA PHE A 120 -7.62 -0.99 7.31
C PHE A 120 -8.74 -1.50 6.38
N GLU A 121 -9.57 -2.42 6.86
CA GLU A 121 -10.69 -2.97 6.09
C GLU A 121 -11.70 -1.87 5.71
N SER A 122 -11.97 -0.93 6.62
CA SER A 122 -12.85 0.22 6.37
C SER A 122 -12.32 1.11 5.25
N LYS A 123 -11.02 1.42 5.26
CA LYS A 123 -10.36 2.21 4.23
C LYS A 123 -10.38 1.50 2.87
N LEU A 124 -10.12 0.20 2.82
CA LEU A 124 -10.22 -0.58 1.57
C LEU A 124 -11.63 -0.56 0.99
N LYS A 125 -12.65 -0.69 1.85
CA LYS A 125 -14.05 -0.69 1.43
C LYS A 125 -14.45 0.62 0.74
N HIS A 126 -13.81 1.75 1.08
CA HIS A 126 -14.02 3.02 0.37
C HIS A 126 -13.70 2.93 -1.13
N PHE A 127 -12.78 2.06 -1.51
CA PHE A 127 -12.37 1.81 -2.89
C PHE A 127 -13.02 0.57 -3.51
N ASN A 128 -14.00 -0.05 -2.83
CA ASN A 128 -14.59 -1.34 -3.18
C ASN A 128 -13.58 -2.50 -3.20
N TYR A 129 -12.58 -2.46 -2.32
CA TYR A 129 -11.64 -3.56 -2.10
C TYR A 129 -11.94 -4.27 -0.77
N THR A 130 -11.65 -5.57 -0.73
CA THR A 130 -11.54 -6.38 0.48
C THR A 130 -10.07 -6.66 0.81
N GLU A 131 -9.78 -7.20 2.00
CA GLU A 131 -8.44 -7.70 2.36
C GLU A 131 -7.95 -8.75 1.35
N GLU A 132 -8.84 -9.64 0.87
CA GLU A 132 -8.51 -10.64 -0.15
C GLU A 132 -8.18 -10.00 -1.50
N ASP A 133 -8.91 -8.96 -1.91
CA ASP A 133 -8.61 -8.22 -3.14
C ASP A 133 -7.26 -7.51 -3.06
N PHE A 134 -6.92 -6.97 -1.88
CA PHE A 134 -5.62 -6.37 -1.63
C PHE A 134 -4.50 -7.41 -1.72
N ASP A 135 -4.64 -8.55 -1.05
CA ASP A 135 -3.65 -9.63 -1.08
C ASP A 135 -3.42 -10.13 -2.51
N LYS A 136 -4.49 -10.31 -3.27
CA LYS A 136 -4.42 -10.70 -4.68
C LYS A 136 -3.76 -9.63 -5.54
N LEU A 137 -4.08 -8.36 -5.33
CA LEU A 137 -3.45 -7.24 -6.03
C LEU A 137 -1.94 -7.23 -5.80
N VAL A 138 -1.50 -7.41 -4.56
CA VAL A 138 -0.09 -7.50 -4.19
C VAL A 138 0.57 -8.73 -4.83
N GLU A 139 -0.09 -9.89 -4.82
CA GLU A 139 0.42 -11.10 -5.45
C GLU A 139 0.60 -10.93 -6.97
N ASP A 140 -0.41 -10.40 -7.65
CA ASP A 140 -0.38 -10.17 -9.11
C ASP A 140 0.66 -9.12 -9.49
N PHE A 141 0.78 -8.05 -8.70
CA PHE A 141 1.85 -7.05 -8.84
C PHE A 141 3.24 -7.69 -8.68
N ASN A 142 3.43 -8.50 -7.64
CA ASN A 142 4.70 -9.18 -7.39
C ASN A 142 5.08 -10.14 -8.52
N LYS A 143 4.12 -10.93 -9.01
CA LYS A 143 4.32 -11.79 -10.19
C LYS A 143 4.76 -10.98 -11.40
N PHE A 144 4.13 -9.82 -11.64
CA PHE A 144 4.49 -8.95 -12.76
C PHE A 144 5.93 -8.44 -12.66
N ILE A 145 6.33 -7.90 -11.51
CA ILE A 145 7.69 -7.37 -11.34
C ILE A 145 8.74 -8.48 -11.36
N GLU A 146 8.41 -9.68 -10.85
CA GLU A 146 9.33 -10.82 -10.76
C GLU A 146 9.42 -11.66 -12.03
N SER A 147 8.45 -11.57 -12.94
CA SER A 147 8.35 -12.37 -14.16
C SER A 147 9.58 -12.15 -15.05
N SER A 148 10.72 -12.76 -14.77
CA SER A 148 11.93 -12.65 -15.60
C SER A 148 11.55 -13.04 -17.01
N VAL A 149 11.63 -12.09 -17.94
CA VAL A 149 11.74 -12.42 -19.36
C VAL A 149 13.14 -12.98 -19.56
#